data_AF-A0A317QH83-F1
#
_entry.id   AF-A0A317QH83-F1
#
_cell.length_a   1.000
_cell.length_b   1.000
_cell.length_c   1.000
_cell.angle_alpha   90.00
_cell.angle_beta   90.00
_cell.angle_gamma   90.00
#
_symmetry.space_group_name_H-M   'P 1'
#
loop_
_entity.id
_entity.type
_entity.pdbx_description
1 polymer ?
#
loop_
_entity_poly.entity_id
_entity_poly.type
_entity_poly.pdbx_seq_one_letter_code
_entity_poly.pdbx_strand_id
1 'polypeptide(L)'
;MARLAALLHAAGDDVAVLPAVFGAYVEVNDYAEADLPVLRQRMRLILTEPALQAHSQLRHADVDEVVARYVAARCGQDPAALLPRLVATTTRAAATTAFEVWLSDEDGSLAEALRSAFAQLAEGFPDLR
;
A
#
# COMPACT_ATOMS: atom_id res chain seq x y z
N MET A 1 -0.95 -8.72 6.74
CA MET A 1 -1.59 -7.89 7.79
C MET A 1 -0.70 -7.81 9.02
N ALA A 2 -0.37 -8.93 9.67
CA ALA A 2 0.54 -8.93 10.83
C ALA A 2 1.89 -8.23 10.56
N ARG A 3 2.55 -8.47 9.41
CA ARG A 3 3.82 -7.79 9.05
C ARG A 3 3.65 -6.28 8.89
N LEU A 4 2.62 -5.82 8.17
CA LEU A 4 2.34 -4.39 8.00
C LEU A 4 2.09 -3.70 9.34
N ALA A 5 1.26 -4.31 10.19
CA ALA A 5 0.98 -3.79 11.53
C ALA A 5 2.24 -3.72 12.40
N ALA A 6 3.10 -4.74 12.34
CA ALA A 6 4.37 -4.74 13.06
C ALA A 6 5.31 -3.63 12.59
N LEU A 7 5.43 -3.41 11.27
CA LEU A 7 6.25 -2.32 10.71
C LEU A 7 5.73 -0.94 11.15
N LEU A 8 4.42 -0.73 11.09
CA LEU A 8 3.80 0.52 11.53
C LEU A 8 3.94 0.75 13.03
N HIS A 9 3.90 -0.31 13.85
CA HIS A 9 4.11 -0.21 15.29
C HIS A 9 5.59 0.07 15.64
N ALA A 10 6.51 -0.47 14.85
CA ALA A 10 7.95 -0.22 15.00
C ALA A 10 8.35 1.17 14.48
N ALA A 11 7.54 1.80 13.62
CA ALA A 11 7.75 3.18 13.22
C ALA A 11 7.57 4.10 14.42
N GLY A 12 8.67 4.69 14.89
CA GLY A 12 8.68 5.60 16.04
C GLY A 12 7.77 6.82 15.84
N ASP A 13 7.37 7.43 16.95
CA ASP A 13 6.46 8.59 16.95
C ASP A 13 7.09 9.86 16.36
N ASP A 14 8.42 9.87 16.18
CA ASP A 14 9.19 10.93 15.53
C ASP A 14 9.05 10.92 14.00
N VAL A 15 8.64 9.80 13.40
CA VAL A 15 8.41 9.69 11.96
C VAL A 15 7.02 10.22 11.61
N ALA A 16 6.92 11.13 10.64
CA ALA A 16 5.63 11.60 10.15
C ALA A 16 4.75 10.44 9.62
N VAL A 17 3.44 10.56 9.75
CA VAL A 17 2.47 9.47 9.51
C VAL A 17 2.58 8.90 8.10
N LEU A 18 2.55 9.75 7.06
CA LEU A 18 2.59 9.30 5.66
C LEU A 18 3.92 8.61 5.29
N PRO A 19 5.11 9.19 5.60
CA PRO A 19 6.38 8.48 5.42
C PRO A 19 6.43 7.10 6.09
N ALA A 20 5.90 6.96 7.31
CA ALA A 20 5.84 5.67 7.99
C ALA A 20 4.94 4.67 7.25
N VAL A 21 3.76 5.10 6.77
CA VAL A 21 2.85 4.25 5.99
C VAL A 21 3.49 3.83 4.68
N PHE A 22 4.05 4.76 3.91
CA PHE A 22 4.68 4.45 2.63
C PHE A 22 5.88 3.51 2.79
N GLY A 23 6.73 3.77 3.78
CA GLY A 23 7.86 2.89 4.11
C GLY A 23 7.40 1.48 4.44
N ALA A 24 6.38 1.34 5.28
CA ALA A 24 5.84 0.03 5.65
C ALA A 24 5.22 -0.73 4.45
N TYR A 25 4.59 -0.02 3.49
CA TYR A 25 4.13 -0.62 2.24
C TYR A 25 5.27 -1.08 1.34
N VAL A 26 6.34 -0.29 1.22
CA VAL A 26 7.52 -0.69 0.42
C VAL A 26 8.17 -1.92 1.05
N GLU A 27 8.38 -1.91 2.37
CA GLU A 27 9.07 -2.99 3.07
C GLU A 27 8.25 -4.28 3.17
N VAL A 28 6.93 -4.20 3.35
CA VAL A 28 6.08 -5.41 3.34
C VAL A 28 6.03 -6.07 1.95
N ASN A 29 6.35 -5.31 0.89
CA ASN A 29 6.43 -5.78 -0.49
C ASN A 29 7.88 -5.91 -1.00
N ASP A 30 8.85 -5.99 -0.10
CA ASP A 30 10.23 -6.32 -0.43
C ASP A 30 10.38 -7.84 -0.53
N TYR A 31 10.31 -8.34 -1.77
CA TYR A 31 10.42 -9.76 -2.10
C TYR A 31 11.81 -10.06 -2.63
N ALA A 32 12.34 -11.26 -2.34
CA ALA A 32 13.57 -11.71 -2.95
C ALA A 32 13.41 -11.84 -4.48
N GLU A 33 14.49 -11.58 -5.22
CA GLU A 33 14.49 -11.62 -6.69
C GLU A 33 13.98 -12.97 -7.24
N ALA A 34 14.34 -14.07 -6.57
CA ALA A 34 13.89 -15.42 -6.91
C ALA A 34 12.36 -15.62 -6.79
N ASP A 35 11.67 -14.82 -5.97
CA ASP A 35 10.21 -14.92 -5.76
C ASP A 35 9.42 -14.03 -6.74
N LEU A 36 10.08 -13.08 -7.42
CA LEU A 36 9.41 -12.10 -8.29
C LEU A 36 8.64 -12.76 -9.46
N PRO A 37 9.15 -13.80 -10.15
CA PRO A 37 8.40 -14.43 -11.23
C PRO A 37 7.05 -15.02 -10.75
N VAL A 38 7.07 -15.70 -9.60
CA VAL A 38 5.85 -16.28 -8.99
C VAL A 38 4.91 -15.18 -8.51
N LEU A 39 5.46 -14.11 -7.93
CA LEU A 39 4.68 -12.94 -7.54
C LEU A 39 3.97 -12.30 -8.74
N ARG A 40 4.67 -12.11 -9.87
CA ARG A 40 4.06 -11.54 -11.10
C ARG A 40 2.89 -12.38 -11.58
N GLN A 41 3.05 -13.70 -11.64
CA GLN A 41 1.97 -14.61 -12.04
C GLN A 41 0.77 -14.49 -11.08
N ARG A 42 1.00 -14.48 -9.77
CA ARG A 42 -0.04 -14.35 -8.76
C ARG A 42 -0.77 -13.01 -8.86
N MET A 43 -0.03 -11.91 -8.96
CA MET A 43 -0.61 -10.57 -9.02
C MET A 43 -1.38 -10.34 -10.32
N ARG A 44 -0.92 -10.88 -11.45
CA ARG A 44 -1.68 -10.85 -12.70
C ARG A 44 -3.06 -11.47 -12.53
N LEU A 45 -3.15 -12.67 -11.98
CA LEU A 45 -4.43 -13.33 -11.71
C LEU A 45 -5.32 -12.51 -10.75
N ILE A 46 -4.75 -12.03 -9.64
CA ILE A 46 -5.49 -11.24 -8.64
C ILE A 46 -6.08 -9.96 -9.25
N LEU A 47 -5.33 -9.31 -10.15
CA LEU A 47 -5.71 -8.01 -10.71
C LEU A 47 -6.53 -8.12 -12.00
N THR A 48 -6.62 -9.27 -12.66
CA THR A 48 -7.39 -9.43 -13.91
C THR A 48 -8.60 -10.36 -13.78
N GLU A 49 -8.61 -11.31 -12.85
CA GLU A 49 -9.72 -12.26 -12.70
C GLU A 49 -10.83 -11.72 -11.77
N PRO A 50 -12.07 -11.51 -12.26
CA PRO A 50 -13.12 -10.87 -11.46
C PRO A 50 -13.44 -11.57 -10.14
N ALA A 51 -13.42 -12.90 -10.12
CA ALA A 51 -13.65 -13.67 -8.89
C ALA A 51 -12.54 -13.45 -7.85
N LEU A 52 -11.28 -13.32 -8.28
CA LEU A 52 -10.15 -13.07 -7.38
C LEU A 52 -10.13 -11.61 -6.92
N GLN A 53 -10.52 -10.66 -7.77
CA GLN A 53 -10.69 -9.26 -7.38
C GLN A 53 -11.77 -9.12 -6.30
N ALA A 54 -12.91 -9.81 -6.47
CA ALA A 54 -14.00 -9.82 -5.48
C ALA A 54 -13.51 -10.44 -4.16
N HIS A 55 -12.79 -11.56 -4.21
CA HIS A 55 -12.22 -12.18 -3.02
C HIS A 55 -11.18 -11.29 -2.32
N SER A 56 -10.38 -10.55 -3.10
CA SER A 56 -9.32 -9.68 -2.58
C SER A 56 -9.85 -8.48 -1.79
N GLN A 57 -11.13 -8.12 -1.95
CA GLN A 57 -11.76 -7.08 -1.14
C GLN A 57 -11.68 -7.35 0.36
N LEU A 58 -11.73 -8.62 0.79
CA LEU A 58 -11.55 -8.98 2.20
C LEU A 58 -10.15 -8.63 2.70
N ARG A 59 -9.11 -8.96 1.91
CA ARG A 59 -7.73 -8.60 2.23
C ARG A 59 -7.50 -7.10 2.22
N HIS A 60 -8.15 -6.40 1.29
CA HIS A 60 -8.12 -4.94 1.22
C HIS A 60 -8.72 -4.31 2.48
N ALA A 61 -9.84 -4.84 2.97
CA ALA A 61 -10.44 -4.40 4.23
C ALA A 61 -9.48 -4.60 5.43
N ASP A 62 -8.79 -5.73 5.50
CA ASP A 62 -7.82 -5.98 6.58
C ASP A 62 -6.62 -5.01 6.51
N VAL A 63 -6.12 -4.70 5.30
CA VAL A 63 -5.06 -3.68 5.11
C VAL A 63 -5.56 -2.31 5.57
N ASP A 64 -6.76 -1.95 5.12
CA ASP A 64 -7.35 -0.64 5.40
C ASP A 64 -7.56 -0.45 6.91
N GLU A 65 -7.99 -1.50 7.63
CA GLU A 65 -8.12 -1.47 9.10
C GLU A 65 -6.78 -1.19 9.79
N VAL A 66 -5.72 -1.89 9.39
CA VAL A 66 -4.38 -1.73 9.98
C VAL A 66 -3.88 -0.30 9.82
N VAL A 67 -3.97 0.26 8.60
CA VAL A 67 -3.52 1.63 8.32
C VAL A 67 -4.42 2.66 9.02
N ALA A 68 -5.74 2.48 8.99
CA ALA A 68 -6.67 3.40 9.64
C ALA A 68 -6.43 3.45 11.16
N ARG A 69 -6.23 2.30 11.81
CA ARG A 69 -5.91 2.26 13.25
C ARG A 69 -4.60 2.96 13.59
N TYR A 70 -3.57 2.78 12.76
CA TYR A 70 -2.29 3.46 12.94
C TYR A 70 -2.44 4.99 12.82
N VAL A 71 -3.09 5.47 11.75
CA VAL A 71 -3.32 6.91 11.52
C VAL A 71 -4.17 7.51 12.65
N ALA A 72 -5.23 6.80 13.06
CA ALA A 72 -6.10 7.21 14.16
C ALA A 72 -5.34 7.39 15.47
N ALA A 73 -4.47 6.44 15.82
CA ALA A 73 -3.63 6.53 17.02
C ALA A 73 -2.66 7.73 16.95
N ARG A 74 -1.99 7.93 15.81
CA ARG A 74 -1.04 9.04 15.61
C ARG A 74 -1.71 10.42 15.59
N CYS A 75 -2.98 10.50 15.20
CA CYS A 75 -3.73 11.76 15.09
C CYS A 75 -4.73 12.00 16.23
N GLY A 76 -4.88 11.09 17.19
CA GLY A 76 -5.88 11.19 18.26
C GLY A 76 -7.32 11.18 17.76
N GLN A 77 -7.60 10.40 16.70
CA GLN A 77 -8.92 10.31 16.06
C GLN A 77 -9.53 8.91 16.20
N ASP A 78 -10.83 8.80 15.89
CA ASP A 78 -11.49 7.51 15.73
C ASP A 78 -11.05 6.84 14.41
N PRO A 79 -10.74 5.52 14.37
CA PRO A 79 -10.34 4.83 13.13
C PRO A 79 -11.42 4.81 12.05
N ALA A 80 -12.69 5.00 12.41
CA ALA A 80 -13.81 5.15 11.48
C ALA A 80 -14.03 6.59 11.00
N ALA A 81 -13.25 7.57 11.50
CA ALA A 81 -13.30 8.95 11.04
C ALA A 81 -12.81 9.09 9.58
N LEU A 82 -13.12 10.23 8.97
CA LEU A 82 -12.83 10.49 7.56
C LEU A 82 -11.33 10.36 7.25
N LEU A 83 -10.46 11.02 8.02
CA LEU A 83 -9.04 11.10 7.70
C LEU A 83 -8.34 9.72 7.76
N PRO A 84 -8.46 8.90 8.83
CA PRO A 84 -7.84 7.57 8.86
C PRO A 84 -8.32 6.64 7.75
N ARG A 85 -9.63 6.65 7.46
CA ARG A 85 -10.20 5.84 6.37
C ARG A 85 -9.72 6.30 5.00
N LEU A 86 -9.64 7.61 4.78
CA LEU A 86 -9.17 8.16 3.52
C LEU A 86 -7.71 7.82 3.28
N VAL A 87 -6.84 7.99 4.28
CA VAL A 87 -5.42 7.60 4.18
C VAL A 87 -5.29 6.11 3.91
N ALA A 88 -6.00 5.26 4.64
CA ALA A 88 -5.97 3.82 4.44
C ALA A 88 -6.35 3.41 3.00
N THR A 89 -7.53 3.82 2.56
CA THR A 89 -8.05 3.45 1.24
C THR A 89 -7.22 4.00 0.08
N THR A 90 -6.73 5.24 0.19
CA THR A 90 -5.90 5.87 -0.86
C THR A 90 -4.51 5.28 -0.94
N THR A 91 -3.87 4.96 0.19
CA THR A 91 -2.56 4.30 0.19
C THR A 91 -2.65 2.87 -0.33
N ARG A 92 -3.71 2.13 0.01
CA ARG A 92 -3.99 0.84 -0.62
C ARG A 92 -4.20 0.97 -2.13
N ALA A 93 -5.00 1.94 -2.58
CA ALA A 93 -5.22 2.17 -4.01
C ALA A 93 -3.91 2.49 -4.74
N ALA A 94 -3.06 3.37 -4.18
CA ALA A 94 -1.75 3.68 -4.73
C ALA A 94 -0.85 2.44 -4.83
N ALA A 95 -0.84 1.57 -3.81
CA ALA A 95 -0.11 0.31 -3.86
C ALA A 95 -0.65 -0.64 -4.94
N THR A 96 -1.97 -0.77 -5.09
CA THR A 96 -2.58 -1.54 -6.18
C THR A 96 -2.15 -1.02 -7.55
N THR A 97 -2.20 0.29 -7.76
CA THR A 97 -1.74 0.93 -9.01
C THR A 97 -0.25 0.69 -9.28
N ALA A 98 0.60 0.71 -8.24
CA ALA A 98 2.01 0.37 -8.40
C ALA A 98 2.22 -1.08 -8.88
N PHE A 99 1.41 -2.03 -8.40
CA PHE A 99 1.44 -3.41 -8.92
C PHE A 99 0.99 -3.48 -10.38
N GLU A 100 -0.03 -2.73 -10.79
CA GLU A 100 -0.50 -2.68 -12.18
C GLU A 100 0.60 -2.15 -13.12
N VAL A 101 1.23 -1.03 -12.74
CA VAL A 101 2.36 -0.43 -13.49
C VAL A 101 3.53 -1.42 -13.56
N TRP A 102 3.92 -1.99 -12.42
CA TRP A 102 4.99 -2.97 -12.38
C TRP A 102 4.71 -4.21 -13.24
N LEU A 103 3.46 -4.69 -13.30
CA LEU A 103 3.10 -5.83 -14.15
C LEU A 103 3.15 -5.51 -15.65
N SER A 104 2.99 -4.25 -16.03
CA SER A 104 3.06 -3.79 -17.43
C SER A 104 4.48 -3.62 -17.96
N ASP A 105 5.47 -3.52 -17.07
CA ASP A 105 6.89 -3.38 -17.39
C ASP A 105 7.69 -4.60 -16.87
N GLU A 106 8.24 -5.41 -17.77
CA GLU A 106 8.97 -6.63 -17.41
C GLU A 106 10.32 -6.36 -16.75
N ASP A 107 10.94 -5.23 -17.06
CA ASP A 107 12.24 -4.81 -16.51
C ASP A 107 12.09 -3.85 -15.31
N GLY A 108 10.84 -3.48 -14.98
CA GLY A 108 10.52 -2.50 -13.94
C GLY A 108 10.67 -3.02 -12.51
N SER A 109 10.98 -2.10 -11.58
CA SER A 109 11.08 -2.37 -10.15
C SER A 109 9.77 -2.09 -9.41
N LEU A 110 9.22 -3.10 -8.72
CA LEU A 110 8.03 -2.95 -7.88
C LEU A 110 8.24 -1.89 -6.79
N ALA A 111 9.43 -1.86 -6.19
CA ALA A 111 9.74 -0.91 -5.14
C ALA A 111 9.77 0.54 -5.67
N GLU A 112 10.26 0.75 -6.89
CA GLU A 112 10.24 2.07 -7.55
C GLU A 112 8.81 2.48 -7.93
N ALA A 113 8.01 1.55 -8.46
CA ALA A 113 6.60 1.81 -8.75
C ALA A 113 5.82 2.22 -7.49
N LEU A 114 6.05 1.53 -6.36
CA LEU A 114 5.45 1.89 -5.07
C LEU A 114 5.88 3.29 -4.61
N ARG A 115 7.19 3.58 -4.63
CA ARG A 115 7.71 4.89 -4.24
C ARG A 115 7.14 6.02 -5.11
N SER A 116 7.05 5.79 -6.43
CA SER A 116 6.48 6.76 -7.37
C SER A 116 5.00 7.02 -7.10
N ALA A 117 4.20 5.96 -6.92
CA ALA A 117 2.77 6.09 -6.61
C ALA A 117 2.53 6.85 -5.30
N PHE A 118 3.32 6.57 -4.25
CA PHE A 118 3.22 7.28 -2.99
C PHE A 118 3.69 8.73 -3.06
N ALA A 119 4.73 9.04 -3.85
CA ALA A 119 5.16 10.42 -4.08
C ALA A 119 4.06 11.24 -4.74
N GLN A 120 3.42 10.70 -5.80
CA GLN A 120 2.28 11.32 -6.46
C GLN A 120 1.13 11.58 -5.47
N LEU A 121 0.79 10.60 -4.63
CA LEU A 121 -0.24 10.76 -3.59
C LEU A 121 0.13 11.81 -2.54
N ALA A 122 1.39 11.86 -2.10
CA ALA A 122 1.87 12.78 -1.07
C ALA A 122 1.88 14.24 -1.53
N GLU A 123 2.22 14.47 -2.79
CA GLU A 123 2.32 15.80 -3.39
C GLU A 123 1.01 16.29 -4.02
N GLY A 124 -0.03 15.44 -4.05
CA GLY A 124 -1.34 15.77 -4.60
C GLY A 124 -1.34 15.84 -6.13
N PHE A 125 -0.68 14.88 -6.79
CA PHE A 125 -0.57 14.76 -8.25
C PHE A 125 0.00 16.02 -8.92
N PRO A 126 1.29 16.33 -8.70
CA PRO A 126 1.92 17.60 -9.05
C PRO A 126 1.87 17.94 -10.56
N ASP A 127 1.68 16.93 -11.41
CA ASP A 127 1.57 17.09 -12.87
C ASP A 127 0.16 17.50 -13.32
N LEU A 128 -0.86 17.42 -12.45
CA LEU A 128 -2.27 17.76 -12.77
C LEU A 128 -2.60 19.25 -12.57
N ARG A 129 -1.64 20.14 -12.82
CA ARG A 129 -1.81 21.60 -12.66
C ARG A 129 -2.68 22.23 -13.73
#